data_AF-A0A352PM49-F1
#
_entry.id   AF-A0A352PM49-F1
#
_cell.length_a   1.000
_cell.length_b   1.000
_cell.length_c   1.000
_cell.angle_alpha   90.00
_cell.angle_beta   90.00
_cell.angle_gamma   90.00
#
_symmetry.space_group_name_H-M   'P 1'
#
loop_
_entity.id
_entity.type
_entity.pdbx_description
1 polymer ?
#
loop_
_entity_poly.entity_id
_entity_poly.type
_entity_poly.pdbx_seq_one_letter_code
_entity_poly.pdbx_strand_id
1 'polypeptide(L)' 'MSDNIFDKVEKQTNVKKEDILKLAKRISGQDLSDDDNLRALIKDVAKLAGKEVSKEKEEKIISAVKKDKIPHNMSDLM' A
#
# COMPACT_ATOMS: atom_id res chain seq x y z
N MET A 1 -19.69 -5.37 5.50
CA MET A 1 -19.12 -4.26 6.31
C MET A 1 -17.68 -3.99 5.85
N SER A 2 -17.49 -3.65 4.57
CA SER A 2 -16.15 -3.60 3.94
C SER A 2 -15.76 -2.20 3.42
N ASP A 3 -16.66 -1.21 3.54
CA ASP A 3 -16.48 0.14 2.99
C ASP A 3 -15.68 1.10 3.88
N ASN A 4 -15.43 0.74 5.15
CA ASN A 4 -14.89 1.69 6.13
C ASN A 4 -13.43 2.10 5.92
N ILE A 5 -12.60 1.26 5.30
CA ILE A 5 -11.18 1.58 5.08
C ILE A 5 -11.05 2.54 3.89
N PHE A 6 -11.74 2.22 2.80
CA PHE A 6 -11.73 3.04 1.59
C PHE A 6 -12.32 4.43 1.84
N ASP A 7 -13.45 4.53 2.54
CA ASP A 7 -14.08 5.82 2.84
C ASP A 7 -13.20 6.70 3.76
N LYS A 8 -12.43 6.08 4.66
CA LYS A 8 -11.45 6.80 5.49
C LYS A 8 -10.29 7.34 4.68
N VAL A 9 -9.75 6.52 3.77
CA VAL A 9 -8.66 6.94 2.87
C VAL A 9 -9.15 8.07 1.98
N GLU A 10 -10.30 7.92 1.33
CA GLU A 10 -10.88 8.97 0.48
C GLU A 10 -11.07 10.29 1.23
N LYS A 11 -11.60 10.25 2.45
CA LYS A 11 -11.75 11.45 3.29
C LYS A 11 -10.43 12.09 3.73
N GLN A 12 -9.35 11.32 3.90
CA GLN A 12 -8.08 11.81 4.42
C GLN A 12 -7.05 12.19 3.33
N THR A 13 -7.15 11.58 2.15
CA THR A 13 -6.16 11.71 1.07
C THR A 13 -6.80 12.08 -0.27
N ASN A 14 -8.12 12.21 -0.36
CA ASN A 14 -8.87 12.50 -1.59
C ASN A 14 -8.64 11.45 -2.70
N VAL A 15 -8.20 10.25 -2.33
CA VAL A 15 -7.97 9.14 -3.26
C VAL A 15 -9.26 8.36 -3.44
N LYS A 16 -9.65 8.11 -4.68
CA LYS A 16 -10.86 7.35 -5.01
C LYS A 16 -10.65 5.86 -4.82
N LYS A 17 -11.74 5.15 -4.49
CA LYS A 17 -11.80 3.68 -4.46
C LYS A 17 -11.16 3.02 -5.69
N GLU A 18 -11.45 3.54 -6.89
CA GLU A 18 -10.93 3.00 -8.14
C GLU A 18 -9.39 3.06 -8.23
N ASP A 19 -8.77 4.13 -7.75
CA ASP A 19 -7.32 4.29 -7.76
C ASP A 19 -6.66 3.30 -6.80
N ILE A 20 -7.24 3.12 -5.61
CA ILE A 20 -6.78 2.13 -4.62
C ILE A 20 -6.88 0.72 -5.20
N LEU A 21 -7.99 0.38 -5.88
CA LEU A 21 -8.19 -0.93 -6.52
C LEU A 21 -7.21 -1.18 -7.67
N LYS A 22 -6.93 -0.17 -8.50
CA LYS A 22 -5.91 -0.26 -9.56
C LYS A 22 -4.52 -0.49 -8.98
N LEU A 23 -4.21 0.17 -7.87
CA LEU A 23 -2.94 0.04 -7.16
C LEU A 23 -2.81 -1.35 -6.55
N ALA A 24 -3.85 -1.85 -5.88
CA ALA A 24 -3.90 -3.19 -5.35
C ALA A 24 -3.70 -4.26 -6.43
N LYS A 25 -4.33 -4.09 -7.61
CA LYS A 25 -4.12 -5.01 -8.75
C LYS A 25 -2.68 -5.01 -9.28
N ARG A 26 -2.04 -3.84 -9.33
CA ARG A 26 -0.62 -3.72 -9.72
C ARG A 26 0.29 -4.40 -8.69
N ILE A 27 -0.02 -4.20 -7.42
CA ILE A 27 0.69 -4.78 -6.28
C ILE A 27 0.56 -6.32 -6.25
N SER A 28 -0.63 -6.87 -6.45
CA SER A 28 -0.84 -8.32 -6.44
C SER A 28 -0.05 -9.09 -7.52
N GLY A 29 0.44 -8.39 -8.55
CA GLY A 29 1.30 -8.95 -9.58
C GLY A 29 2.79 -8.59 -9.43
N GLN A 30 3.16 -7.77 -8.45
CA GLN A 30 4.55 -7.38 -8.16
C GLN A 30 5.08 -8.14 -6.95
N ASP A 31 6.37 -8.44 -6.96
CA ASP A 31 7.04 -9.05 -5.81
C ASP A 31 7.27 -7.98 -4.73
N LEU A 32 6.45 -8.03 -3.68
CA LEU A 32 6.53 -7.15 -2.51
C LEU A 32 7.71 -7.50 -1.57
N SER A 33 8.46 -8.57 -1.88
CA SER A 33 9.67 -8.94 -1.15
C SER A 33 10.88 -8.08 -1.56
N ASP A 34 10.81 -7.50 -2.76
CA ASP A 34 11.86 -6.68 -3.33
C ASP A 34 11.78 -5.22 -2.85
N ASP A 35 12.86 -4.70 -2.29
CA ASP A 35 12.90 -3.34 -1.72
C ASP A 35 12.71 -2.26 -2.77
N ASP A 36 13.28 -2.42 -3.96
CA ASP A 36 13.20 -1.43 -5.02
C ASP A 36 11.77 -1.31 -5.56
N ASN A 37 11.10 -2.45 -5.77
CA ASN A 37 9.69 -2.49 -6.15
C ASN A 37 8.79 -1.87 -5.07
N LEU A 38 9.03 -2.22 -3.80
CA LEU A 38 8.25 -1.72 -2.68
C LEU A 38 8.43 -0.19 -2.52
N ARG A 39 9.65 0.29 -2.71
CA ARG A 39 10.00 1.72 -2.68
C ARG A 39 9.31 2.50 -3.80
N ALA A 40 9.33 1.96 -5.02
CA ALA A 40 8.64 2.57 -6.17
C ALA A 40 7.13 2.66 -5.92
N LEU A 41 6.53 1.58 -5.40
CA LEU A 41 5.13 1.52 -5.02
C LEU A 41 4.76 2.56 -3.97
N ILE A 42 5.52 2.66 -2.87
CA ILE A 42 5.26 3.63 -1.80
C ILE A 42 5.25 5.05 -2.36
N LYS A 43 6.19 5.40 -3.24
CA LYS A 43 6.23 6.72 -3.89
C LYS A 43 5.03 6.97 -4.79
N ASP A 44 4.60 5.97 -5.55
CA ASP A 44 3.44 6.11 -6.43
C ASP A 44 2.15 6.28 -5.62
N VAL A 45 1.99 5.49 -4.55
CA VAL A 45 0.86 5.63 -3.60
C VAL A 45 0.87 7.00 -2.94
N ALA A 46 2.04 7.45 -2.48
CA ALA A 46 2.23 8.73 -1.81
C ALA A 46 1.85 9.90 -2.72
N LYS A 47 2.29 9.87 -3.98
CA LYS A 47 1.93 10.86 -5.01
C LYS A 47 0.43 10.86 -5.29
N LEU A 48 -0.17 9.68 -5.45
CA LEU A 48 -1.62 9.56 -5.66
C LEU A 48 -2.41 10.11 -4.46
N ALA A 49 -1.92 9.86 -3.25
CA ALA A 49 -2.51 10.35 -2.00
C ALA A 49 -2.21 11.82 -1.67
N GLY A 50 -1.40 12.51 -2.49
CA GLY A 50 -0.93 13.86 -2.19
C GLY A 50 -0.17 13.96 -0.87
N LYS A 51 0.47 12.87 -0.43
CA LYS A 51 1.26 12.79 0.81
C LYS A 51 2.73 12.70 0.46
N GLU A 52 3.56 13.51 1.11
CA GLU A 52 5.00 13.38 0.99
C GLU A 52 5.54 12.31 1.95
N VAL A 53 6.33 11.38 1.40
CA VAL A 53 7.03 10.34 2.15
C VAL A 53 8.51 10.66 2.11
N SER A 54 9.08 10.98 3.28
CA SER A 54 10.53 11.14 3.45
C SER A 54 11.22 9.78 3.42
N LYS A 55 12.53 9.76 3.13
CA LYS A 55 13.32 8.51 3.09
C LYS A 55 13.17 7.67 4.36
N GLU A 56 13.15 8.30 5.53
CA GLU A 56 12.97 7.59 6.80
C GLU A 56 11.58 6.94 6.93
N LYS A 57 10.52 7.62 6.49
CA LYS A 57 9.17 7.05 6.48
C LYS A 57 9.06 5.89 5.49
N GLU A 58 9.71 6.04 4.34
CA GLU A 58 9.78 5.00 3.31
C GLU A 58 10.43 3.73 3.87
N GLU A 59 11.61 3.85 4.48
CA GLU A 59 12.33 2.74 5.12
C GLU A 59 11.51 2.08 6.24
N LYS A 60 10.78 2.88 7.03
CA LYS A 60 9.88 2.38 8.08
C LYS A 60 8.71 1.59 7.50
N ILE A 61 8.11 2.05 6.41
CA ILE A 61 7.02 1.34 5.72
C ILE A 61 7.54 0.03 5.12
N ILE A 62 8.68 0.09 4.44
CA ILE A 62 9.35 -1.09 3.87
C ILE A 62 9.63 -2.12 4.95
N SER A 63 10.24 -1.68 6.05
CA SER A 63 10.55 -2.54 7.20
C SER A 63 9.30 -3.11 7.83
N ALA A 64 8.22 -2.32 7.94
CA ALA A 64 6.94 -2.80 8.47
C ALA A 64 6.33 -3.87 7.55
N VAL A 65 6.26 -3.64 6.24
CA VAL A 65 5.73 -4.60 5.26
C VAL A 65 6.57 -5.87 5.15
N LYS A 66 7.90 -5.77 5.35
CA LYS A 66 8.78 -6.96 5.39
C LYS A 66 8.70 -7.72 6.71
N LYS A 67 8.50 -7.00 7.82
CA LYS A 67 8.49 -7.57 9.18
C LYS A 67 7.14 -8.16 9.56
N ASP A 68 6.05 -7.51 9.18
CA ASP A 68 4.76 -8.15 9.00
C ASP A 68 4.93 -9.06 7.81
N LYS A 69 5.45 -10.28 8.06
CA LYS A 69 5.36 -11.38 7.12
C LYS A 69 3.89 -11.43 6.68
N ILE A 70 3.56 -10.82 5.52
CA ILE A 70 2.30 -11.07 4.84
C ILE A 70 2.25 -12.60 4.80
N PRO A 71 1.34 -13.25 5.55
CA PRO A 71 1.30 -14.68 5.54
C PRO A 71 1.15 -15.05 4.07
N HIS A 72 2.03 -15.93 3.60
CA HIS A 72 2.15 -16.33 2.20
C HIS A 72 0.83 -16.90 1.63
N ASN A 73 -0.23 -16.96 2.43
CA ASN A 73 -1.54 -17.48 2.14
C ASN A 73 -2.61 -16.46 2.59
N MET A 74 -3.40 -15.98 1.62
CA MET A 74 -4.65 -15.24 1.84
C MET A 74 -5.68 -16.05 2.66
N SER A 75 -5.42 -17.34 2.89
CA SER A 75 -6.27 -18.28 3.62
C SER A 75 -6.37 -18.02 5.13
N ASP A 76 -5.46 -17.24 5.72
CA ASP A 76 -5.54 -16.86 7.15
C ASP A 76 -6.42 -15.60 7.38
N LEU A 77 -6.89 -14.98 6.29
CA LEU A 77 -7.70 -13.76 6.31
C LEU A 77 -9.18 -13.98 5.95
N MET A 78 -9.57 -15.24 5.66
CA MET A 78 -10.95 -15.64 5.35
C MET A 78 -11.63 -16.33 6.54
#